data_AF-A0A1V2ZAG1-F1
#
_entry.id   AF-A0A1V2ZAG1-F1
#
_cell.length_a   1.000
_cell.length_b   1.000
_cell.length_c   1.000
_cell.angle_alpha   90.00
_cell.angle_beta   90.00
_cell.angle_gamma   90.00
#
_symmetry.space_group_name_H-M   'P 1'
#
loop_
_entity.id
_entity.type
_entity.pdbx_description
1 polymer ?
#
loop_
_entity_poly.entity_id
_entity_poly.type
_entity_poly.pdbx_seq_one_letter_code
_entity_poly.pdbx_strand_id
1 'polypeptide(L)'
;PIAASGPPSPAPVPASEHRWHGRDQDSDDEGAVVPVRPRRRRLLIGAGIAAGVLVIGGALVAVPLLVQDGGGEGAAAPAADPAATDEAVAWIASSLDPDSVLLVEDGLVPEVTGAGFPADTIVAESTLAAAAPDSAWRVVEYVLATPALLADAAGETATALDNSEPVVSFGSGDSAVEVRQVLTDGPDQAAADDAVLTAARASAGGQLATNPALTATPAARELLEAGRVDSRLLLLLGQQLAASPLSVADFPAGTGEPDGVRHQMLLSGYNGAAVPGDADATASATAWLGSQTGDFVPTSVESTDAGLLVTLDLDEPSGLLPGAP
;
A
#
# COMPACT_ATOMS: atom_id res chain seq x y z
N PRO A 1 63.64 29.92 -32.28
CA PRO A 1 63.07 29.61 -33.61
C PRO A 1 61.84 28.70 -33.45
N ILE A 2 60.67 29.26 -33.81
CA ILE A 2 59.30 28.71 -33.80
C ILE A 2 58.77 28.28 -32.40
N ALA A 3 58.13 29.26 -31.75
CA ALA A 3 57.23 29.08 -30.61
C ALA A 3 55.78 29.00 -31.13
N ALA A 4 54.99 28.06 -30.62
CA ALA A 4 53.56 27.94 -30.88
C ALA A 4 52.77 28.25 -29.60
N SER A 5 51.94 29.27 -29.69
CA SER A 5 51.14 29.85 -28.61
C SER A 5 49.84 29.06 -28.39
N GLY A 6 49.53 28.73 -27.13
CA GLY A 6 48.21 28.24 -26.72
C GLY A 6 47.19 29.39 -26.51
N PRO A 7 45.87 29.11 -26.55
CA PRO A 7 44.83 30.13 -26.41
C PRO A 7 44.66 30.61 -24.95
N PRO A 8 44.24 31.88 -24.73
CA PRO A 8 44.13 32.47 -23.38
C PRO A 8 42.81 32.12 -22.66
N SER A 9 42.89 31.98 -21.33
CA SER A 9 41.73 31.86 -20.43
C SER A 9 40.91 33.16 -20.34
N PRO A 10 39.57 33.09 -20.19
CA PRO A 10 38.72 34.26 -20.02
C PRO A 10 38.80 34.85 -18.59
N ALA A 11 38.69 36.17 -18.51
CA ALA A 11 38.74 37.00 -17.31
C ALA A 11 37.42 36.98 -16.49
N PRO A 12 37.46 37.29 -15.18
CA PRO A 12 36.28 37.29 -14.30
C PRO A 12 35.39 38.53 -14.52
N VAL A 13 34.07 38.33 -14.47
CA VAL A 13 33.05 39.39 -14.55
C VAL A 13 32.67 39.85 -13.13
N PRO A 14 32.60 41.16 -12.84
CA PRO A 14 32.34 41.69 -11.49
C PRO A 14 30.86 41.70 -11.10
N ALA A 15 30.63 41.63 -9.79
CA ALA A 15 29.33 41.72 -9.12
C ALA A 15 28.68 43.10 -9.29
N SER A 16 27.41 43.12 -9.67
CA SER A 16 26.56 44.32 -9.67
C SER A 16 25.69 44.35 -8.41
N GLU A 17 25.98 45.30 -7.52
CA GLU A 17 25.06 45.80 -6.51
C GLU A 17 23.95 46.61 -7.19
N HIS A 18 22.68 46.40 -6.83
CA HIS A 18 21.67 47.47 -6.85
C HIS A 18 20.56 47.25 -5.82
N ARG A 19 20.74 47.91 -4.67
CA ARG A 19 19.82 48.87 -4.01
C ARG A 19 18.32 48.51 -3.93
N TRP A 20 17.96 48.18 -2.70
CA TRP A 20 16.68 48.35 -1.99
C TRP A 20 15.79 49.52 -2.46
N HIS A 21 14.50 49.23 -2.65
CA HIS A 21 13.39 50.13 -2.39
C HIS A 21 12.34 49.37 -1.57
N GLY A 22 12.12 49.80 -0.33
CA GLY A 22 10.97 49.39 0.45
C GLY A 22 9.76 50.27 0.16
N ARG A 23 8.56 49.71 0.27
CA ARG A 23 7.40 50.34 0.91
C ARG A 23 6.31 49.31 1.26
N ASP A 24 5.97 49.33 2.53
CA ASP A 24 4.70 49.13 3.24
C ASP A 24 3.74 47.98 2.93
N GLN A 25 3.24 47.46 4.05
CA GLN A 25 2.13 46.53 4.26
C GLN A 25 0.82 47.11 3.72
N ASP A 26 -0.01 46.24 3.14
CA ASP A 26 -1.43 46.20 3.44
C ASP A 26 -1.91 44.75 3.36
N SER A 27 -2.67 44.38 4.38
CA SER A 27 -3.49 43.19 4.52
C SER A 27 -4.49 43.05 3.38
N ASP A 28 -4.71 41.83 2.88
CA ASP A 28 -6.05 41.31 2.61
C ASP A 28 -6.03 39.78 2.56
N ASP A 29 -7.02 39.25 3.26
CA ASP A 29 -7.40 37.88 3.51
C ASP A 29 -8.18 37.37 2.29
N GLU A 30 -7.66 36.40 1.54
CA GLU A 30 -8.43 35.66 0.54
C GLU A 30 -7.84 34.26 0.33
N GLY A 31 -8.69 33.24 0.55
CA GLY A 31 -8.35 31.84 0.62
C GLY A 31 -7.55 31.32 -0.57
N ALA A 32 -6.36 30.80 -0.28
CA ALA A 32 -5.57 30.04 -1.22
C ALA A 32 -6.20 28.65 -1.42
N VAL A 33 -7.14 28.54 -2.36
CA VAL A 33 -7.51 27.27 -2.97
C VAL A 33 -6.26 26.75 -3.69
N VAL A 34 -5.65 25.70 -3.14
CA VAL A 34 -4.49 25.04 -3.72
C VAL A 34 -4.90 24.40 -5.06
N PRO A 35 -4.26 24.74 -6.19
CA PRO A 35 -4.55 24.08 -7.45
C PRO A 35 -3.90 22.69 -7.48
N VAL A 36 -4.70 21.65 -7.18
CA VAL A 36 -4.32 20.26 -7.43
C VAL A 36 -4.13 20.08 -8.94
N ARG A 37 -2.91 19.73 -9.36
CA ARG A 37 -2.62 19.43 -10.78
C ARG A 37 -3.16 18.03 -11.10
N PRO A 38 -4.13 17.87 -12.03
CA PRO A 38 -4.60 16.55 -12.39
C PRO A 38 -3.52 15.82 -13.19
N ARG A 39 -3.04 14.68 -12.68
CA ARG A 39 -2.31 13.68 -13.47
C ARG A 39 -3.27 13.13 -14.52
N ARG A 40 -3.07 13.51 -15.79
CA ARG A 40 -3.85 12.97 -16.93
C ARG A 40 -3.49 11.50 -17.16
N ARG A 41 -4.21 10.57 -16.55
CA ARG A 41 -4.22 9.16 -17.01
C ARG A 41 -4.93 9.09 -18.36
N ARG A 42 -4.23 8.62 -19.39
CA ARG A 42 -4.79 8.39 -20.73
C ARG A 42 -5.57 7.09 -20.71
N LEU A 43 -6.89 7.16 -20.61
CA LEU A 43 -7.79 6.02 -20.82
C LEU A 43 -7.73 5.57 -22.29
N LEU A 44 -7.20 4.38 -22.53
CA LEU A 44 -7.39 3.65 -23.78
C LEU A 44 -8.56 2.69 -23.57
N ILE A 45 -9.73 3.07 -24.10
CA ILE A 45 -10.92 2.23 -24.15
C ILE A 45 -10.69 1.14 -25.19
N GLY A 46 -10.39 -0.07 -24.74
CA GLY A 46 -10.35 -1.28 -25.55
C GLY A 46 -11.61 -2.11 -25.32
N ALA A 47 -12.56 -2.05 -26.26
CA ALA A 47 -13.74 -2.91 -26.27
C ALA A 47 -13.36 -4.36 -26.64
N GLY A 48 -13.77 -5.34 -25.83
CA GLY A 48 -13.59 -6.76 -26.11
C GLY A 48 -14.62 -7.63 -25.38
N ILE A 49 -15.66 -8.04 -26.10
CA ILE A 49 -16.72 -8.97 -25.69
C ILE A 49 -16.15 -10.40 -25.63
N ALA A 50 -16.39 -11.17 -24.55
CA ALA A 50 -16.89 -12.56 -24.63
C ALA A 50 -17.21 -13.19 -23.26
N ALA A 51 -18.36 -13.86 -23.25
CA ALA A 51 -19.03 -14.57 -22.16
C ALA A 51 -18.28 -15.78 -21.57
N GLY A 52 -18.61 -16.09 -20.31
CA GLY A 52 -18.32 -17.38 -19.69
C GLY A 52 -18.75 -17.46 -18.22
N VAL A 53 -20.05 -17.62 -17.98
CA VAL A 53 -20.63 -17.90 -16.65
C VAL A 53 -20.08 -19.21 -16.11
N LEU A 54 -19.50 -19.19 -14.91
CA LEU A 54 -19.41 -20.39 -14.07
C LEU A 54 -19.56 -20.02 -12.59
N VAL A 55 -20.74 -20.36 -12.07
CA VAL A 55 -21.17 -20.22 -10.67
C VAL A 55 -20.46 -21.27 -9.82
N ILE A 56 -19.62 -20.86 -8.86
CA ILE A 56 -19.24 -21.69 -7.72
C ILE A 56 -19.28 -20.81 -6.46
N GLY A 57 -20.05 -21.28 -5.47
CA GLY A 57 -20.57 -20.50 -4.36
C GLY A 57 -19.53 -20.10 -3.31
N GLY A 58 -19.57 -18.82 -2.94
CA GLY A 58 -19.01 -18.32 -1.69
C GLY A 58 -19.94 -18.68 -0.53
N ALA A 59 -19.38 -19.29 0.51
CA ALA A 59 -20.05 -19.51 1.77
C ALA A 59 -20.33 -18.15 2.43
N LEU A 60 -21.60 -17.76 2.46
CA LEU A 60 -22.06 -16.66 3.31
C LEU A 60 -21.84 -17.06 4.77
N VAL A 61 -20.90 -16.39 5.44
CA VAL A 61 -20.85 -16.39 6.90
C VAL A 61 -22.05 -15.57 7.37
N ALA A 62 -23.14 -16.28 7.69
CA ALA A 62 -24.29 -15.70 8.35
C ALA A 62 -23.87 -15.25 9.75
N VAL A 63 -23.61 -13.95 9.92
CA VAL A 63 -23.54 -13.34 11.24
C VAL A 63 -24.95 -13.40 11.84
N PRO A 64 -25.16 -14.04 13.01
CA PRO A 64 -26.46 -14.02 13.64
C PRO A 64 -26.76 -12.60 14.10
N LEU A 65 -27.71 -11.94 13.42
CA LEU A 65 -28.36 -10.72 13.90
C LEU A 65 -29.14 -11.07 15.16
N LEU A 66 -28.52 -10.89 16.33
CA LEU A 66 -29.22 -10.82 17.60
C LEU A 66 -29.99 -9.49 17.63
N VAL A 67 -31.27 -9.57 17.27
CA VAL A 67 -32.23 -8.51 17.56
C VAL A 67 -32.39 -8.46 19.09
N GLN A 68 -31.66 -7.55 19.73
CA GLN A 68 -31.96 -7.13 21.09
C GLN A 68 -32.96 -5.98 21.00
N ASP A 69 -34.24 -6.31 21.18
CA ASP A 69 -35.25 -5.36 21.61
C ASP A 69 -34.90 -4.90 23.03
N GLY A 70 -34.34 -3.70 23.16
CA GLY A 70 -34.05 -3.07 24.44
C GLY A 70 -33.81 -1.58 24.24
N GLY A 71 -34.82 -0.76 24.52
CA GLY A 71 -34.66 0.68 24.62
C GLY A 71 -33.61 1.02 25.68
N GLY A 72 -32.60 1.78 25.29
CA GLY A 72 -31.57 2.31 26.18
C GLY A 72 -31.02 3.61 25.60
N GLU A 73 -31.01 4.65 26.43
CA GLU A 73 -30.36 5.94 26.20
C GLU A 73 -29.01 5.80 25.48
N GLY A 74 -28.75 6.68 24.51
CA GLY A 74 -27.59 6.66 23.60
C GLY A 74 -26.29 6.29 24.31
N ALA A 75 -25.86 5.04 24.09
CA ALA A 75 -24.55 4.58 24.51
C ALA A 75 -23.52 5.44 23.77
N ALA A 76 -22.59 6.05 24.52
CA ALA A 76 -21.45 6.73 23.93
C ALA A 76 -20.72 5.75 23.00
N ALA A 77 -20.28 6.24 21.83
CA ALA A 77 -19.48 5.45 20.91
C ALA A 77 -18.30 4.81 21.68
N PRO A 78 -17.96 3.54 21.40
CA PRO A 78 -16.79 2.92 22.02
C PRO A 78 -15.56 3.78 21.75
N ALA A 79 -14.74 3.99 22.77
CA ALA A 79 -13.47 4.69 22.59
C ALA A 79 -12.45 3.74 21.95
N ALA A 80 -11.63 4.26 21.05
CA ALA A 80 -10.45 3.54 20.57
C ALA A 80 -9.54 3.14 21.75
N ASP A 81 -8.91 1.98 21.65
CA ASP A 81 -7.81 1.63 22.55
C ASP A 81 -6.60 2.54 22.24
N PRO A 82 -6.11 3.36 23.19
CA PRO A 82 -4.99 4.26 22.94
C PRO A 82 -3.73 3.55 22.42
N ALA A 83 -3.47 2.31 22.85
CA ALA A 83 -2.33 1.54 22.35
C ALA A 83 -2.52 1.15 20.89
N ALA A 84 -3.75 0.78 20.49
CA ALA A 84 -4.07 0.47 19.10
C ALA A 84 -3.98 1.72 18.21
N THR A 85 -4.38 2.89 18.72
CA THR A 85 -4.20 4.16 18.02
C THR A 85 -2.72 4.47 17.80
N ASP A 86 -1.89 4.36 18.85
CA ASP A 86 -0.44 4.59 18.74
C ASP A 86 0.22 3.64 17.72
N GLU A 87 -0.16 2.36 17.74
CA GLU A 87 0.32 1.35 16.79
C GLU A 87 -0.11 1.66 15.35
N ALA A 88 -1.38 2.02 15.14
CA ALA A 88 -1.90 2.40 13.82
C ALA A 88 -1.19 3.64 13.26
N VAL A 89 -0.97 4.66 14.09
CA VAL A 89 -0.27 5.89 13.70
C VAL A 89 1.19 5.60 13.34
N ALA A 90 1.88 4.79 14.14
CA ALA A 90 3.25 4.37 13.84
C ALA A 90 3.34 3.57 12.53
N TRP A 91 2.38 2.66 12.32
CA TRP A 91 2.31 1.86 11.11
C TRP A 91 2.04 2.72 9.87
N ILE A 92 1.12 3.69 9.94
CA ILE A 92 0.86 4.65 8.85
C ILE A 92 2.16 5.35 8.43
N ALA A 93 2.89 5.88 9.40
CA ALA A 93 4.12 6.63 9.14
C ALA A 93 5.25 5.78 8.54
N SER A 94 5.28 4.46 8.82
CA SER A 94 6.31 3.56 8.32
C SER A 94 5.95 2.84 7.02
N SER A 95 4.66 2.65 6.75
CA SER A 95 4.18 1.66 5.78
C SER A 95 3.38 2.24 4.64
N LEU A 96 2.85 3.47 4.74
CA LEU A 96 2.14 4.10 3.63
C LEU A 96 3.08 4.96 2.79
N ASP A 97 2.78 5.08 1.48
CA ASP A 97 3.45 6.07 0.62
C ASP A 97 3.18 7.48 1.18
N PRO A 98 4.23 8.29 1.43
CA PRO A 98 4.05 9.66 1.93
C PRO A 98 3.22 10.56 1.00
N ASP A 99 3.13 10.24 -0.30
CA ASP A 99 2.31 10.99 -1.27
C ASP A 99 0.82 10.61 -1.22
N SER A 100 0.41 9.55 -0.50
CA SER A 100 -0.99 9.11 -0.41
C SER A 100 -1.85 10.02 0.46
N VAL A 101 -3.09 10.25 0.03
CA VAL A 101 -4.05 11.10 0.75
C VAL A 101 -4.75 10.31 1.87
N LEU A 102 -4.54 10.74 3.12
CA LEU A 102 -5.07 10.07 4.31
C LEU A 102 -6.18 10.89 4.98
N LEU A 103 -7.36 10.30 5.15
CA LEU A 103 -8.47 10.83 5.94
C LEU A 103 -8.30 10.48 7.42
N VAL A 104 -8.35 11.50 8.28
CA VAL A 104 -8.10 11.37 9.73
C VAL A 104 -9.15 12.19 10.50
N GLU A 105 -9.58 11.69 11.66
CA GLU A 105 -10.36 12.51 12.61
C GLU A 105 -9.59 13.77 13.02
N ASP A 106 -10.27 14.91 13.18
CA ASP A 106 -9.65 16.20 13.50
C ASP A 106 -8.70 16.15 14.71
N GLY A 107 -9.05 15.34 15.73
CA GLY A 107 -8.25 15.19 16.94
C GLY A 107 -6.94 14.44 16.75
N LEU A 108 -6.84 13.57 15.75
CA LEU A 108 -5.67 12.70 15.50
C LEU A 108 -4.69 13.27 14.48
N VAL A 109 -5.05 14.35 13.77
CA VAL A 109 -4.15 15.03 12.81
C VAL A 109 -2.77 15.37 13.41
N PRO A 110 -2.66 15.94 14.64
CA PRO A 110 -1.37 16.25 15.23
C PRO A 110 -0.53 15.00 15.56
N GLU A 111 -1.16 13.87 15.87
CA GLU A 111 -0.50 12.62 16.22
C GLU A 111 0.11 11.98 14.96
N VAL A 112 -0.69 11.89 13.90
CA VAL A 112 -0.25 11.38 12.58
C VAL A 112 0.87 12.25 11.99
N THR A 113 0.72 13.57 12.07
CA THR A 113 1.78 14.51 11.65
C THR A 113 3.03 14.37 12.53
N GLY A 114 2.85 14.23 13.84
CA GLY A 114 3.94 14.07 14.81
C GLY A 114 4.74 12.78 14.62
N ALA A 115 4.10 11.73 14.12
CA ALA A 115 4.75 10.48 13.74
C ALA A 115 5.54 10.57 12.43
N GLY A 116 5.35 11.64 11.64
CA GLY A 116 6.15 11.96 10.45
C GLY A 116 5.41 11.82 9.11
N PHE A 117 4.10 11.54 9.11
CA PHE A 117 3.32 11.52 7.88
C PHE A 117 3.10 12.98 7.35
N PRO A 118 3.19 13.24 6.03
CA PRO A 118 3.17 14.61 5.51
C PRO A 118 1.84 15.34 5.76
N ALA A 119 1.90 16.49 6.41
CA ALA A 119 0.69 17.24 6.79
C ALA A 119 -0.14 17.73 5.59
N ASP A 120 0.48 17.90 4.41
CA ASP A 120 -0.17 18.33 3.18
C ASP A 120 -0.94 17.22 2.45
N THR A 121 -0.76 15.96 2.85
CA THR A 121 -1.50 14.81 2.35
C THR A 121 -2.57 14.31 3.33
N ILE A 122 -2.70 14.94 4.50
CA ILE A 122 -3.74 14.64 5.49
C ILE A 122 -4.98 15.50 5.23
N VAL A 123 -6.14 14.86 5.18
CA VAL A 123 -7.46 15.51 5.14
C VAL A 123 -8.17 15.24 6.46
N ALA A 124 -8.49 16.29 7.21
CA ALA A 124 -9.31 16.16 8.42
C ALA A 124 -10.77 15.88 8.05
N GLU A 125 -11.46 15.01 8.79
CA GLU A 125 -12.86 14.64 8.51
C GLU A 125 -13.79 15.85 8.36
N SER A 126 -13.62 16.88 9.18
CA SER A 126 -14.45 18.10 9.14
C SER A 126 -14.26 18.92 7.85
N THR A 127 -13.13 18.71 7.17
CA THR A 127 -12.73 19.45 5.97
C THR A 127 -12.93 18.69 4.67
N LEU A 128 -13.19 17.38 4.73
CA LEU A 128 -13.31 16.53 3.54
C LEU A 128 -14.34 17.07 2.56
N ALA A 129 -15.55 17.39 3.02
CA ALA A 129 -16.61 17.93 2.17
C ALA A 129 -16.27 19.28 1.51
N ALA A 130 -15.32 20.03 2.07
CA ALA A 130 -14.87 21.31 1.48
C ALA A 130 -13.97 21.10 0.26
N ALA A 131 -13.37 19.91 0.07
CA ALA A 131 -12.54 19.60 -1.08
C ALA A 131 -13.36 19.52 -2.38
N ALA A 132 -14.53 18.88 -2.33
CA ALA A 132 -15.52 18.87 -3.40
C ALA A 132 -16.87 18.33 -2.86
N PRO A 133 -18.01 19.01 -3.12
CA PRO A 133 -19.31 18.44 -2.80
C PRO A 133 -19.56 17.13 -3.57
N ASP A 134 -20.12 16.12 -2.90
CA ASP A 134 -20.61 14.84 -3.44
C ASP A 134 -19.54 13.95 -4.12
N SER A 135 -18.26 14.27 -3.96
CA SER A 135 -17.15 13.56 -4.61
C SER A 135 -15.78 13.68 -3.93
N ALA A 136 -15.69 14.36 -2.79
CA ALA A 136 -14.44 14.52 -2.05
C ALA A 136 -13.88 13.18 -1.55
N TRP A 137 -14.74 12.23 -1.20
CA TRP A 137 -14.28 10.92 -0.76
C TRP A 137 -13.37 10.21 -1.78
N ARG A 138 -13.51 10.52 -3.08
CA ARG A 138 -12.71 9.92 -4.18
C ARG A 138 -11.27 10.42 -4.25
N VAL A 139 -10.93 11.48 -3.53
CA VAL A 139 -9.53 11.95 -3.45
C VAL A 139 -8.76 11.31 -2.30
N VAL A 140 -9.47 10.66 -1.38
CA VAL A 140 -8.89 9.95 -0.25
C VAL A 140 -8.44 8.58 -0.74
N GLU A 141 -7.25 8.17 -0.35
CA GLU A 141 -6.69 6.84 -0.65
C GLU A 141 -6.79 5.93 0.57
N TYR A 142 -6.60 6.48 1.78
CA TYR A 142 -6.70 5.73 3.03
C TYR A 142 -7.53 6.46 4.09
N VAL A 143 -8.15 5.71 4.99
CA VAL A 143 -8.86 6.22 6.18
C VAL A 143 -8.26 5.59 7.43
N LEU A 144 -7.89 6.41 8.41
CA LEU A 144 -7.65 5.95 9.78
C LEU A 144 -9.00 5.84 10.49
N ALA A 145 -9.57 4.65 10.51
CA ALA A 145 -10.89 4.37 11.05
C ALA A 145 -10.83 3.96 12.52
N THR A 146 -11.19 4.89 13.40
CA THR A 146 -11.42 4.57 14.81
C THR A 146 -12.89 4.18 15.05
N PRO A 147 -13.22 3.57 16.20
CA PRO A 147 -14.60 3.26 16.52
C PRO A 147 -15.50 4.51 16.65
N ALA A 148 -14.95 5.67 17.02
CA ALA A 148 -15.71 6.93 17.07
C ALA A 148 -16.03 7.42 15.66
N LEU A 149 -15.05 7.42 14.76
CA LEU A 149 -15.27 7.74 13.35
C LEU A 149 -16.32 6.83 12.72
N LEU A 150 -16.21 5.51 12.95
CA LEU A 150 -17.16 4.52 12.42
C LEU A 150 -18.59 4.73 12.95
N ALA A 151 -18.75 5.23 14.18
CA ALA A 151 -20.06 5.46 14.79
C ALA A 151 -20.72 6.77 14.33
N ASP A 152 -19.93 7.83 14.16
CA ASP A 152 -20.42 9.20 13.97
C ASP A 152 -20.26 9.72 12.53
N ALA A 153 -19.61 8.96 11.64
CA ALA A 153 -19.38 9.39 10.26
C ALA A 153 -20.67 9.78 9.53
N ALA A 154 -20.58 10.89 8.80
CA ALA A 154 -21.67 11.41 7.97
C ALA A 154 -21.13 11.95 6.64
N GLY A 155 -22.03 12.15 5.67
CA GLY A 155 -21.71 12.78 4.38
C GLY A 155 -20.58 12.08 3.62
N GLU A 156 -19.57 12.84 3.20
CA GLU A 156 -18.41 12.33 2.45
C GLU A 156 -17.58 11.33 3.26
N THR A 157 -17.46 11.53 4.57
CA THR A 157 -16.73 10.61 5.46
C THR A 157 -17.42 9.25 5.54
N ALA A 158 -18.75 9.24 5.69
CA ALA A 158 -19.53 7.99 5.65
C ALA A 158 -19.40 7.31 4.28
N THR A 159 -19.43 8.09 3.19
CA THR A 159 -19.27 7.56 1.83
C THR A 159 -17.89 6.96 1.61
N ALA A 160 -16.82 7.58 2.14
CA ALA A 160 -15.46 7.05 2.09
C ALA A 160 -15.38 5.70 2.83
N LEU A 161 -15.95 5.62 4.03
CA LEU A 161 -15.97 4.39 4.83
C LEU A 161 -16.75 3.26 4.14
N ASP A 162 -17.94 3.56 3.60
CA ASP A 162 -18.77 2.60 2.86
C ASP A 162 -18.09 2.06 1.59
N ASN A 163 -17.19 2.85 1.00
CA ASN A 163 -16.40 2.48 -0.17
C ASN A 163 -14.94 2.17 0.20
N SER A 164 -14.69 1.64 1.39
CA SER A 164 -13.34 1.26 1.82
C SER A 164 -13.30 -0.16 2.40
N GLU A 165 -12.12 -0.75 2.43
CA GLU A 165 -11.87 -2.05 3.05
C GLU A 165 -10.66 -2.02 4.00
N PRO A 166 -10.67 -2.81 5.09
CA PRO A 166 -9.57 -2.82 6.05
C PRO A 166 -8.33 -3.48 5.44
N VAL A 167 -7.19 -2.78 5.53
CA VAL A 167 -5.87 -3.27 5.11
C VAL A 167 -5.06 -3.77 6.30
N VAL A 168 -5.25 -3.15 7.47
CA VAL A 168 -4.64 -3.59 8.72
C VAL A 168 -5.55 -3.19 9.89
N SER A 169 -5.58 -4.02 10.93
CA SER A 169 -6.33 -3.75 12.17
C SER A 169 -5.44 -3.90 13.40
N PHE A 170 -5.56 -2.95 14.33
CA PHE A 170 -4.85 -2.90 15.60
C PHE A 170 -5.85 -3.00 16.76
N GLY A 171 -5.48 -3.73 17.81
CA GLY A 171 -6.38 -4.03 18.92
C GLY A 171 -7.38 -5.14 18.60
N SER A 172 -8.53 -5.14 19.29
CA SER A 172 -9.55 -6.19 19.14
C SER A 172 -10.95 -5.71 19.55
N GLY A 173 -11.99 -6.28 18.94
CA GLY A 173 -13.37 -5.98 19.28
C GLY A 173 -13.78 -4.55 18.90
N ASP A 174 -14.76 -4.01 19.62
CA ASP A 174 -15.36 -2.70 19.33
C ASP A 174 -14.42 -1.50 19.58
N SER A 175 -13.22 -1.73 20.13
CA SER A 175 -12.18 -0.71 20.34
C SER A 175 -11.04 -0.78 19.34
N ALA A 176 -11.13 -1.66 18.33
CA ALA A 176 -10.09 -1.81 17.31
C ALA A 176 -10.00 -0.58 16.42
N VAL A 177 -8.79 -0.28 15.97
CA VAL A 177 -8.49 0.80 15.03
C VAL A 177 -8.05 0.17 13.73
N GLU A 178 -8.64 0.60 12.62
CA GLU A 178 -8.35 0.06 11.30
C GLU A 178 -7.71 1.13 10.42
N VAL A 179 -6.78 0.71 9.57
CA VAL A 179 -6.39 1.51 8.41
C VAL A 179 -7.06 0.87 7.20
N ARG A 180 -7.87 1.68 6.50
CA ARG A 180 -8.73 1.21 5.41
C ARG A 180 -8.33 1.86 4.10
N GLN A 181 -8.32 1.11 3.00
CA GLN A 181 -8.08 1.64 1.66
C GLN A 181 -9.40 2.00 1.00
N VAL A 182 -9.47 3.17 0.38
CA VAL A 182 -10.65 3.66 -0.33
C VAL A 182 -10.69 3.12 -1.76
N LEU A 183 -11.74 2.38 -2.06
CA LEU A 183 -12.06 1.81 -3.36
C LEU A 183 -12.72 2.87 -4.23
N THR A 184 -11.89 3.70 -4.88
CA THR A 184 -12.36 4.89 -5.63
C THR A 184 -13.37 4.54 -6.72
N ASP A 185 -13.23 3.40 -7.39
CA ASP A 185 -14.19 2.96 -8.43
C ASP A 185 -15.41 2.22 -7.85
N GLY A 186 -15.49 2.12 -6.53
CA GLY A 186 -16.54 1.45 -5.77
C GLY A 186 -16.25 -0.03 -5.53
N PRO A 187 -16.92 -0.64 -4.54
CA PRO A 187 -16.64 -2.01 -4.09
C PRO A 187 -16.94 -3.06 -5.16
N ASP A 188 -17.94 -2.86 -6.01
CA ASP A 188 -18.29 -3.81 -7.07
C ASP A 188 -17.20 -3.90 -8.15
N GLN A 189 -16.64 -2.75 -8.55
CA GLN A 189 -15.58 -2.70 -9.54
C GLN A 189 -14.28 -3.24 -8.94
N ALA A 190 -13.95 -2.84 -7.71
CA ALA A 190 -12.82 -3.38 -6.97
C ALA A 190 -12.90 -4.91 -6.86
N ALA A 191 -14.04 -5.46 -6.48
CA ALA A 191 -14.24 -6.92 -6.40
C ALA A 191 -14.08 -7.62 -7.77
N ALA A 192 -14.49 -6.95 -8.86
CA ALA A 192 -14.30 -7.48 -10.21
C ALA A 192 -12.81 -7.47 -10.61
N ASP A 193 -12.10 -6.38 -10.32
CA ASP A 193 -10.67 -6.24 -10.60
C ASP A 193 -9.84 -7.22 -9.77
N ASP A 194 -10.18 -7.39 -8.49
CA ASP A 194 -9.59 -8.37 -7.58
C ASP A 194 -9.78 -9.80 -8.06
N ALA A 195 -10.95 -10.15 -8.59
CA ALA A 195 -11.20 -11.47 -9.14
C ALA A 195 -10.29 -11.74 -10.36
N VAL A 196 -10.10 -10.75 -11.22
CA VAL A 196 -9.21 -10.84 -12.38
C VAL A 196 -7.74 -10.96 -11.94
N LEU A 197 -7.30 -10.11 -11.01
CA LEU A 197 -5.93 -10.14 -10.50
C LEU A 197 -5.63 -11.43 -9.73
N THR A 198 -6.56 -11.91 -8.91
CA THR A 198 -6.46 -13.21 -8.23
C THR A 198 -6.31 -14.36 -9.22
N ALA A 199 -7.09 -14.36 -10.31
CA ALA A 199 -6.96 -15.36 -11.36
C ALA A 199 -5.60 -15.27 -12.09
N ALA A 200 -5.09 -14.06 -12.33
CA ALA A 200 -3.76 -13.85 -12.91
C ALA A 200 -2.64 -14.35 -11.99
N ARG A 201 -2.71 -14.03 -10.69
CA ARG A 201 -1.78 -14.53 -9.66
C ARG A 201 -1.84 -16.05 -9.57
N ALA A 202 -3.04 -16.65 -9.54
CA ALA A 202 -3.21 -18.11 -9.49
C ALA A 202 -2.60 -18.80 -10.72
N SER A 203 -2.76 -18.22 -11.91
CA SER A 203 -2.15 -18.71 -13.14
C SER A 203 -0.61 -18.68 -13.10
N ALA A 204 -0.02 -17.57 -12.66
CA ALA A 204 1.43 -17.44 -12.50
C ALA A 204 1.97 -18.33 -11.38
N GLY A 205 1.29 -18.36 -10.23
CA GLY A 205 1.60 -19.20 -9.08
C GLY A 205 1.55 -20.69 -9.40
N GLY A 206 0.58 -21.15 -10.18
CA GLY A 206 0.52 -22.54 -10.67
C GLY A 206 1.70 -22.91 -11.59
N GLN A 207 2.19 -21.96 -12.41
CA GLN A 207 3.40 -22.18 -13.21
C GLN A 207 4.66 -22.26 -12.34
N LEU A 208 4.77 -21.43 -11.30
CA LEU A 208 5.86 -21.51 -10.34
C LEU A 208 5.81 -22.81 -9.53
N ALA A 209 4.63 -23.21 -9.06
CA ALA A 209 4.41 -24.42 -8.27
C ALA A 209 4.81 -25.72 -9.00
N THR A 210 4.75 -25.71 -10.33
CA THR A 210 5.15 -26.82 -11.21
C THR A 210 6.60 -26.73 -11.69
N ASN A 211 7.30 -25.63 -11.41
CA ASN A 211 8.69 -25.46 -11.79
C ASN A 211 9.62 -26.36 -10.94
N PRO A 212 10.37 -27.30 -11.54
CA PRO A 212 11.23 -28.22 -10.79
C PRO A 212 12.41 -27.53 -10.08
N ALA A 213 12.74 -26.29 -10.43
CA ALA A 213 13.75 -25.50 -9.74
C ALA A 213 13.22 -24.80 -8.48
N LEU A 214 11.91 -24.81 -8.23
CA LEU A 214 11.29 -24.27 -7.03
C LEU A 214 10.91 -25.38 -6.04
N THR A 215 11.52 -25.37 -4.87
CA THR A 215 11.08 -26.20 -3.74
C THR A 215 10.18 -25.37 -2.82
N ALA A 216 8.90 -25.69 -2.78
CA ALA A 216 7.93 -25.06 -1.87
C ALA A 216 7.27 -26.09 -0.97
N THR A 217 7.01 -25.72 0.29
CA THR A 217 6.18 -26.53 1.20
C THR A 217 4.76 -26.69 0.64
N PRO A 218 3.98 -27.69 1.09
CA PRO A 218 2.59 -27.83 0.65
C PRO A 218 1.73 -26.59 0.90
N ALA A 219 1.88 -25.93 2.06
CA ALA A 219 1.14 -24.72 2.41
C ALA A 219 1.52 -23.53 1.50
N ALA A 220 2.82 -23.31 1.27
CA ALA A 220 3.28 -22.26 0.36
C ALA A 220 2.77 -22.48 -1.07
N ARG A 221 2.74 -23.74 -1.52
CA ARG A 221 2.20 -24.11 -2.84
C ARG A 221 0.71 -23.85 -2.96
N GLU A 222 -0.06 -24.15 -1.92
CA GLU A 222 -1.49 -23.84 -1.88
C GLU A 222 -1.74 -22.33 -2.03
N LEU A 223 -0.96 -21.49 -1.36
CA LEU A 223 -1.07 -20.02 -1.49
C LEU A 223 -0.73 -19.54 -2.91
N LEU A 224 0.30 -20.10 -3.54
CA LEU A 224 0.65 -19.81 -4.93
C LEU A 224 -0.49 -20.19 -5.89
N GLU A 225 -0.99 -21.42 -5.78
CA GLU A 225 -2.03 -21.95 -6.66
C GLU A 225 -3.39 -21.25 -6.45
N ALA A 226 -3.66 -20.77 -5.23
CA ALA A 226 -4.86 -20.00 -4.91
C ALA A 226 -4.77 -18.52 -5.34
N GLY A 227 -3.63 -18.05 -5.86
CA GLY A 227 -3.45 -16.66 -6.26
C GLY A 227 -3.36 -15.68 -5.08
N ARG A 228 -2.92 -16.17 -3.91
CA ARG A 228 -2.83 -15.40 -2.65
C ARG A 228 -1.44 -14.84 -2.38
N VAL A 229 -0.58 -14.76 -3.38
CA VAL A 229 0.79 -14.23 -3.24
C VAL A 229 0.93 -13.02 -4.12
N ASP A 230 1.51 -11.95 -3.58
CA ASP A 230 1.72 -10.69 -4.28
C ASP A 230 2.44 -10.89 -5.63
N SER A 231 1.98 -10.21 -6.67
CA SER A 231 2.51 -10.38 -8.04
C SER A 231 4.00 -10.08 -8.16
N ARG A 232 4.52 -9.14 -7.39
CA ARG A 232 5.95 -8.81 -7.35
C ARG A 232 6.76 -9.98 -6.81
N LEU A 233 6.29 -10.66 -5.76
CA LEU A 233 6.93 -11.88 -5.26
C LEU A 233 6.92 -12.99 -6.32
N LEU A 234 5.80 -13.18 -7.03
CA LEU A 234 5.72 -14.14 -8.14
C LEU A 234 6.74 -13.84 -9.24
N LEU A 235 6.89 -12.57 -9.62
CA LEU A 235 7.83 -12.14 -10.65
C LEU A 235 9.29 -12.24 -10.20
N LEU A 236 9.60 -11.87 -8.95
CA LEU A 236 10.93 -12.04 -8.35
C LEU A 236 11.36 -13.52 -8.37
N LEU A 237 10.46 -14.42 -7.93
CA LEU A 237 10.68 -15.85 -7.98
C LEU A 237 10.89 -16.33 -9.42
N GLY A 238 10.00 -15.96 -10.33
CA GLY A 238 10.09 -16.35 -11.74
C GLY A 238 11.38 -15.92 -12.41
N GLN A 239 11.82 -14.68 -12.19
CA GLN A 239 13.10 -14.15 -12.68
C GLN A 239 14.27 -14.98 -12.17
N GLN A 240 14.34 -15.21 -10.87
CA GLN A 240 15.49 -15.88 -10.27
C GLN A 240 15.54 -17.37 -10.61
N LEU A 241 14.38 -18.02 -10.71
CA LEU A 241 14.26 -19.43 -11.13
C LEU A 241 14.70 -19.67 -12.57
N ALA A 242 14.77 -18.63 -13.42
CA ALA A 242 15.36 -18.74 -14.75
C ALA A 242 16.87 -19.00 -14.71
N ALA A 243 17.54 -18.62 -13.62
CA ALA A 243 18.99 -18.75 -13.46
C ALA A 243 19.39 -19.82 -12.43
N SER A 244 18.62 -19.99 -11.35
CA SER A 244 19.02 -20.86 -10.24
C SER A 244 17.86 -21.37 -9.39
N PRO A 245 18.01 -22.55 -8.74
CA PRO A 245 16.97 -23.10 -7.87
C PRO A 245 16.73 -22.25 -6.61
N LEU A 246 15.48 -22.20 -6.16
CA LEU A 246 15.06 -21.54 -4.93
C LEU A 246 14.27 -22.50 -4.03
N SER A 247 14.31 -22.22 -2.72
CA SER A 247 13.42 -22.86 -1.75
C SER A 247 12.63 -21.79 -0.98
N VAL A 248 11.30 -21.96 -0.93
CA VAL A 248 10.38 -21.11 -0.17
C VAL A 248 9.72 -21.94 0.90
N ALA A 249 9.89 -21.52 2.15
CA ALA A 249 9.27 -22.20 3.29
C ALA A 249 7.79 -21.81 3.43
N ASP A 250 7.46 -20.53 3.30
CA ASP A 250 6.11 -20.01 3.51
C ASP A 250 5.90 -18.62 2.88
N PHE A 251 4.64 -18.18 2.82
CA PHE A 251 4.23 -16.80 2.58
C PHE A 251 3.41 -16.31 3.79
N PRO A 252 4.07 -15.86 4.87
CA PRO A 252 3.38 -15.51 6.10
C PRO A 252 2.49 -14.27 5.92
N ALA A 253 1.45 -14.17 6.76
CA ALA A 253 0.70 -12.92 6.93
C ALA A 253 1.57 -11.91 7.67
N GLY A 254 1.50 -10.63 7.30
CA GLY A 254 2.03 -9.59 8.17
C GLY A 254 1.21 -9.41 9.42
N THR A 255 1.79 -8.73 10.41
CA THR A 255 1.12 -8.47 11.68
C THR A 255 -0.04 -7.51 11.44
N GLY A 256 -1.25 -7.93 11.85
CA GLY A 256 -2.47 -7.13 11.67
C GLY A 256 -3.05 -7.16 10.25
N GLU A 257 -2.39 -7.78 9.28
CA GLU A 257 -2.92 -7.94 7.92
C GLU A 257 -4.14 -8.89 7.94
N PRO A 258 -5.21 -8.58 7.21
CA PRO A 258 -6.36 -9.46 7.08
C PRO A 258 -5.98 -10.75 6.34
N ASP A 259 -6.86 -11.75 6.40
CA ASP A 259 -6.71 -12.93 5.57
C ASP A 259 -6.91 -12.58 4.10
N GLY A 260 -5.82 -12.61 3.32
CA GLY A 260 -5.87 -12.23 1.91
C GLY A 260 -4.59 -12.58 1.16
N VAL A 261 -4.15 -11.64 0.33
CA VAL A 261 -2.86 -11.67 -0.38
C VAL A 261 -1.73 -11.57 0.63
N ARG A 262 -0.64 -12.30 0.38
CA ARG A 262 0.55 -12.33 1.21
C ARG A 262 1.65 -11.49 0.58
N HIS A 263 2.10 -10.47 1.30
CA HIS A 263 3.17 -9.54 0.91
C HIS A 263 4.54 -9.94 1.46
N GLN A 264 4.59 -11.07 2.18
CA GLN A 264 5.82 -11.62 2.76
C GLN A 264 6.17 -12.97 2.17
N MET A 265 7.47 -13.24 2.05
CA MET A 265 8.02 -14.52 1.63
C MET A 265 9.15 -14.95 2.56
N LEU A 266 9.07 -16.17 3.07
CA LEU A 266 10.17 -16.80 3.81
C LEU A 266 11.03 -17.64 2.86
N LEU A 267 12.13 -17.06 2.38
CA LEU A 267 13.09 -17.70 1.51
C LEU A 267 14.04 -18.60 2.33
N SER A 268 13.93 -19.91 2.17
CA SER A 268 14.70 -20.90 2.93
C SER A 268 15.88 -21.49 2.15
N GLY A 269 16.02 -21.15 0.87
CA GLY A 269 17.15 -21.60 0.07
C GLY A 269 17.36 -20.79 -1.21
N TYR A 270 18.63 -20.66 -1.58
CA TYR A 270 19.08 -19.87 -2.72
C TYR A 270 20.22 -20.61 -3.43
N ASN A 271 20.12 -20.73 -4.77
CA ASN A 271 21.08 -21.46 -5.60
C ASN A 271 21.31 -22.91 -5.14
N GLY A 272 20.27 -23.56 -4.62
CA GLY A 272 20.32 -24.94 -4.13
C GLY A 272 20.95 -25.13 -2.74
N ALA A 273 21.39 -24.06 -2.08
CA ALA A 273 21.90 -24.08 -0.71
C ALA A 273 20.86 -23.52 0.27
N ALA A 274 20.90 -23.98 1.52
CA ALA A 274 19.98 -23.53 2.57
C ALA A 274 20.35 -22.14 3.09
N VAL A 275 19.35 -21.34 3.40
CA VAL A 275 19.50 -19.99 3.96
C VAL A 275 18.71 -19.96 5.29
N PRO A 276 19.27 -19.42 6.40
CA PRO A 276 20.58 -18.76 6.51
C PRO A 276 21.77 -19.73 6.73
N GLY A 277 21.55 -21.04 6.66
CA GLY A 277 22.56 -22.05 7.06
C GLY A 277 23.86 -22.04 6.24
N ASP A 278 23.82 -21.53 5.00
CA ASP A 278 24.98 -21.31 4.14
C ASP A 278 25.26 -19.80 3.99
N ALA A 279 26.45 -19.36 4.42
CA ALA A 279 26.80 -17.95 4.47
C ALA A 279 26.93 -17.30 3.07
N ASP A 280 27.49 -18.02 2.10
CA ASP A 280 27.69 -17.50 0.74
C ASP A 280 26.34 -17.41 0.01
N ALA A 281 25.46 -18.39 0.20
CA ALA A 281 24.10 -18.37 -0.33
C ALA A 281 23.28 -17.23 0.29
N THR A 282 23.40 -17.04 1.61
CA THR A 282 22.71 -15.97 2.34
C THR A 282 23.16 -14.58 1.87
N ALA A 283 24.48 -14.37 1.73
CA ALA A 283 25.03 -13.12 1.23
C ALA A 283 24.58 -12.84 -0.21
N SER A 284 24.56 -13.87 -1.06
CA SER A 284 24.10 -13.77 -2.45
C SER A 284 22.60 -13.46 -2.54
N ALA A 285 21.77 -14.13 -1.75
CA ALA A 285 20.33 -13.88 -1.68
C ALA A 285 20.03 -12.45 -1.21
N THR A 286 20.73 -12.00 -0.16
CA THR A 286 20.60 -10.63 0.37
C THR A 286 21.04 -9.59 -0.66
N ALA A 287 22.15 -9.82 -1.36
CA ALA A 287 22.62 -8.93 -2.41
C ALA A 287 21.65 -8.86 -3.60
N TRP A 288 21.05 -9.99 -3.98
CA TRP A 288 20.01 -10.04 -5.00
C TRP A 288 18.78 -9.23 -4.58
N LEU A 289 18.23 -9.48 -3.39
CA LEU A 289 17.06 -8.74 -2.88
C LEU A 289 17.35 -7.24 -2.70
N GLY A 290 18.55 -6.87 -2.25
CA GLY A 290 18.97 -5.48 -2.12
C GLY A 290 19.28 -4.79 -3.46
N SER A 291 19.31 -5.54 -4.57
CA SER A 291 19.53 -4.98 -5.91
C SER A 291 18.24 -4.71 -6.69
N GLN A 292 17.07 -5.00 -6.10
CA GLN A 292 15.79 -4.69 -6.72
C GLN A 292 15.60 -3.17 -6.85
N THR A 293 14.76 -2.75 -7.80
CA THR A 293 14.51 -1.33 -8.10
C THR A 293 13.04 -1.08 -8.38
N GLY A 294 12.58 0.14 -8.11
CA GLY A 294 11.19 0.52 -8.31
C GLY A 294 10.27 -0.28 -7.40
N ASP A 295 9.15 -0.71 -7.96
CA ASP A 295 8.07 -1.45 -7.29
C ASP A 295 8.50 -2.77 -6.61
N PHE A 296 9.66 -3.31 -6.96
CA PHE A 296 10.15 -4.61 -6.47
C PHE A 296 11.08 -4.50 -5.26
N VAL A 297 11.36 -3.29 -4.77
CA VAL A 297 12.23 -3.09 -3.60
C VAL A 297 11.50 -3.59 -2.34
N PRO A 298 12.07 -4.56 -1.60
CA PRO A 298 11.50 -4.95 -0.31
C PRO A 298 11.60 -3.83 0.72
N THR A 299 10.56 -3.67 1.55
CA THR A 299 10.58 -2.78 2.72
C THR A 299 11.51 -3.32 3.79
N SER A 300 11.62 -4.65 3.92
CA SER A 300 12.60 -5.32 4.78
C SER A 300 13.08 -6.66 4.22
N VAL A 301 14.32 -7.01 4.57
CA VAL A 301 14.90 -8.35 4.39
C VAL A 301 15.57 -8.73 5.70
N GLU A 302 14.92 -9.61 6.46
CA GLU A 302 15.36 -10.00 7.80
C GLU A 302 15.85 -11.45 7.82
N SER A 303 17.00 -11.70 8.44
CA SER A 303 17.47 -13.07 8.66
C SER A 303 16.82 -13.66 9.90
N THR A 304 16.16 -14.80 9.74
CA THR A 304 15.55 -15.60 10.81
C THR A 304 16.19 -16.99 10.85
N ASP A 305 15.92 -17.78 11.90
CA ASP A 305 16.39 -19.17 11.98
C ASP A 305 15.84 -20.06 10.84
N ALA A 306 14.74 -19.66 10.21
CA ALA A 306 14.04 -20.43 9.19
C ALA A 306 14.33 -19.97 7.74
N GLY A 307 14.99 -18.82 7.56
CA GLY A 307 15.24 -18.23 6.24
C GLY A 307 15.37 -16.70 6.27
N LEU A 308 15.41 -16.10 5.09
CA LEU A 308 15.24 -14.66 4.93
C LEU A 308 13.74 -14.34 4.81
N LEU A 309 13.21 -13.57 5.75
CA LEU A 309 11.87 -12.99 5.67
C LEU A 309 11.95 -11.72 4.82
N VAL A 310 11.34 -11.78 3.64
CA VAL A 310 11.25 -10.67 2.69
C VAL A 310 9.86 -10.06 2.83
N THR A 311 9.78 -8.76 3.04
CA THR A 311 8.51 -8.01 3.14
C THR A 311 8.45 -6.98 2.04
N LEU A 312 7.34 -6.93 1.32
CA LEU A 312 7.02 -5.87 0.37
C LEU A 312 6.06 -4.86 1.00
N ASP A 313 5.90 -3.72 0.35
CA ASP A 313 4.84 -2.77 0.66
C ASP A 313 3.44 -3.39 0.46
N LEU A 314 2.40 -2.90 1.14
CA LEU A 314 1.04 -3.45 0.96
C LEU A 314 0.35 -2.97 -0.32
N ASP A 315 0.75 -1.84 -0.87
CA ASP A 315 0.23 -1.37 -2.15
C ASP A 315 0.88 -2.18 -3.29
N GLU A 316 0.14 -3.18 -3.78
CA GLU A 316 0.56 -3.94 -4.95
C GLU A 316 0.31 -3.14 -6.23
N PRO A 317 1.34 -2.86 -7.05
CA PRO A 317 1.17 -2.12 -8.28
C PRO A 317 0.33 -2.87 -9.31
N SER A 318 -0.54 -2.14 -10.01
CA SER A 318 -1.40 -2.70 -11.04
C SER A 318 -0.63 -3.03 -12.34
N GLY A 319 -1.20 -3.89 -13.19
CA GLY A 319 -0.65 -4.20 -14.51
C GLY A 319 0.66 -5.01 -14.55
N LEU A 320 1.11 -5.57 -13.41
CA LEU A 320 2.32 -6.40 -13.35
C LEU A 320 2.15 -7.76 -14.03
N LEU A 321 0.95 -8.34 -13.95
CA LEU A 321 0.64 -9.64 -14.56
C LEU A 321 -0.19 -9.47 -15.84
N PRO A 322 0.03 -10.31 -16.87
CA PRO A 322 -0.74 -10.23 -18.10
C PRO A 322 -2.25 -10.39 -17.85
N GLY A 323 -3.03 -9.41 -18.31
CA GLY A 323 -4.49 -9.45 -18.21
C GLY A 323 -5.06 -9.03 -16.85
N ALA A 324 -4.22 -8.69 -15.87
CA ALA A 324 -4.65 -7.96 -14.69
C ALA A 324 -4.85 -6.46 -15.02
N PRO A 325 -5.84 -5.80 -14.38
CA PRO A 325 -6.06 -4.36 -14.52
C PRO A 325 -4.88 -3.51 -14.01
#